data_AF-A0AB36GGL2-F1
#
_entry.id   AF-A0AB36GGL2-F1
#
_cell.length_a   1.000
_cell.length_b   1.000
_cell.length_c   1.000
_cell.angle_alpha   90.00
_cell.angle_beta   90.00
_cell.angle_gamma   90.00
#
_symmetry.space_group_name_H-M   'P 1'
#
loop_
_entity.id
_entity.type
_entity.pdbx_description
1 polymer ?
#
loop_
_entity_poly.entity_id
_entity_poly.type
_entity_poly.pdbx_seq_one_letter_code
_entity_poly.pdbx_strand_id
1 'polypeptide(L)'
;MSKQEKFFDVYVSYPPNTDRERIHACLYDNLPENEVESLIQALAERPQAIVAEKCTQDERENAQHYFSYLGLDVIVRQAMELEAVEEEPVLAVNTPDPIQCPVCMTIIDELDAQECKTCRFDLTEKNELAIQRKRIEWQEKISFEHKKQTEIAHKLKYEREQEEKKLRKKIRAELESQLREELGQNPELAALAARKKTQFLLTMAIVFAVLSLLALGYIAAKFF
;
A
#
# COMPACT_ATOMS: atom_id res chain seq x y z
N MET A 1 9.17 -40.66 -11.91
CA MET A 1 8.99 -39.66 -10.84
C MET A 1 7.58 -39.11 -10.98
N SER A 2 6.61 -39.65 -10.26
CA SER A 2 5.27 -39.06 -10.21
C SER A 2 5.36 -37.75 -9.44
N LYS A 3 5.00 -36.62 -10.08
CA LYS A 3 4.72 -35.40 -9.33
C LYS A 3 3.53 -35.74 -8.43
N GLN A 4 3.73 -35.76 -7.12
CA GLN A 4 2.61 -35.74 -6.19
C GLN A 4 1.78 -34.49 -6.52
N GLU A 5 0.53 -34.69 -6.91
CA GLU A 5 -0.42 -33.61 -7.14
C GLU A 5 -0.65 -32.92 -5.79
N LYS A 6 -0.34 -31.61 -5.74
CA LYS A 6 -0.51 -30.81 -4.54
C LYS A 6 -1.93 -30.25 -4.56
N PHE A 7 -2.71 -30.62 -3.55
CA PHE A 7 -4.04 -30.08 -3.33
C PHE A 7 -4.01 -28.94 -2.31
N PHE A 8 -4.98 -28.04 -2.40
CA PHE A 8 -5.08 -26.86 -1.54
C PHE A 8 -6.47 -26.70 -0.94
N ASP A 9 -6.53 -26.11 0.23
CA ASP A 9 -7.76 -25.66 0.86
C ASP A 9 -7.77 -24.13 0.88
N VAL A 10 -8.87 -23.54 0.46
CA VAL A 10 -9.06 -22.09 0.37
C VAL A 10 -10.05 -21.64 1.44
N TYR A 11 -9.57 -20.79 2.34
CA TYR A 11 -10.32 -20.17 3.41
C TYR A 11 -10.53 -18.70 3.11
N VAL A 12 -11.68 -18.15 3.53
CA VAL A 12 -11.97 -16.72 3.45
C VAL A 12 -12.26 -16.16 4.83
N SER A 13 -11.92 -14.90 5.05
CA SER A 13 -12.20 -14.16 6.28
C SER A 13 -12.48 -12.68 6.01
N TYR A 14 -13.05 -11.97 6.98
CA TYR A 14 -13.23 -10.52 6.86
C TYR A 14 -11.91 -9.78 7.09
N PRO A 15 -11.49 -8.88 6.19
CA PRO A 15 -10.28 -8.10 6.40
C PRO A 15 -10.41 -7.18 7.62
N PRO A 16 -9.32 -6.98 8.39
CA PRO A 16 -9.34 -6.11 9.56
C PRO A 16 -9.61 -4.65 9.14
N ASN A 17 -10.45 -3.95 9.90
CA ASN A 17 -10.79 -2.53 9.69
C ASN A 17 -11.61 -2.19 8.42
N THR A 18 -12.28 -3.18 7.81
CA THR A 18 -13.18 -2.94 6.67
C THR A 18 -14.65 -3.01 7.10
N ASP A 19 -15.48 -2.16 6.49
CA ASP A 19 -16.92 -2.14 6.71
C ASP A 19 -17.59 -3.41 6.16
N ARG A 20 -18.21 -4.18 7.05
CA ARG A 20 -18.84 -5.47 6.73
C ARG A 20 -20.07 -5.28 5.85
N GLU A 21 -20.82 -4.20 6.04
CA GLU A 21 -22.03 -3.92 5.26
C GLU A 21 -21.70 -3.72 3.77
N ARG A 22 -20.57 -3.07 3.49
CA ARG A 22 -20.07 -2.88 2.12
C ARG A 22 -19.63 -4.18 1.46
N ILE A 23 -19.02 -5.09 2.23
CA ILE A 23 -18.63 -6.42 1.73
C ILE A 23 -19.89 -7.26 1.48
N HIS A 24 -20.88 -7.21 2.37
CA HIS A 24 -22.15 -7.92 2.19
C HIS A 24 -22.87 -7.48 0.92
N ALA A 25 -22.97 -6.17 0.67
CA ALA A 25 -23.53 -5.66 -0.58
C ALA A 25 -22.81 -6.22 -1.83
N CYS A 26 -21.47 -6.23 -1.80
CA CYS A 26 -20.66 -6.78 -2.90
C CYS A 26 -20.88 -8.29 -3.08
N LEU A 27 -21.12 -9.04 -2.00
CA LEU A 27 -21.43 -10.47 -2.06
C LEU A 27 -22.79 -10.72 -2.68
N TYR A 28 -23.84 -10.00 -2.25
CA TYR A 28 -25.19 -10.12 -2.83
C TYR A 28 -25.25 -9.73 -4.31
N ASP A 29 -24.38 -8.81 -4.76
CA ASP A 29 -24.32 -8.39 -6.16
C ASP A 29 -23.67 -9.44 -7.08
N ASN A 30 -22.84 -10.34 -6.54
CA ASN A 30 -21.98 -11.23 -7.34
C ASN A 30 -22.19 -12.74 -7.08
N LEU A 31 -22.83 -13.12 -5.98
CA LEU A 31 -23.16 -14.50 -5.62
C LEU A 31 -24.67 -14.67 -5.44
N PRO A 32 -25.20 -15.88 -5.65
CA PRO A 32 -26.60 -16.16 -5.40
C PRO A 32 -26.91 -16.09 -3.89
N GLU A 33 -28.11 -15.60 -3.55
CA GLU A 33 -28.50 -15.27 -2.16
C GLU A 33 -28.27 -16.42 -1.17
N ASN A 34 -28.54 -17.66 -1.59
CA ASN A 34 -28.36 -18.86 -0.77
C ASN A 34 -26.89 -19.10 -0.37
N GLU A 35 -25.94 -18.86 -1.28
CA GLU A 35 -24.52 -19.03 -1.01
C GLU A 35 -23.98 -17.89 -0.16
N VAL A 36 -24.47 -16.66 -0.38
CA VAL A 36 -24.12 -15.48 0.40
C VAL A 36 -24.57 -15.64 1.85
N GLU A 37 -25.82 -16.03 2.09
CA GLU A 37 -26.34 -16.24 3.44
C GLU A 37 -25.55 -17.34 4.18
N SER A 38 -25.28 -18.47 3.49
CA SER A 38 -24.48 -19.56 4.04
C SER A 38 -23.06 -19.11 4.39
N LEU A 39 -22.44 -18.29 3.53
CA LEU A 39 -21.08 -17.79 3.75
C LEU A 39 -21.04 -16.77 4.91
N ILE A 40 -21.99 -15.85 4.97
CA ILE A 40 -22.12 -14.88 6.05
C ILE A 40 -22.35 -15.60 7.38
N GLN A 41 -23.22 -16.61 7.40
CA GLN A 41 -23.46 -17.42 8.59
C GLN A 41 -22.19 -18.18 9.01
N ALA A 42 -21.50 -18.82 8.09
CA ALA A 42 -20.24 -19.53 8.39
C ALA A 42 -19.17 -18.59 8.95
N LEU A 43 -19.06 -17.37 8.42
CA LEU A 43 -18.14 -16.34 8.91
C LEU A 43 -18.59 -15.68 10.24
N ALA A 44 -19.87 -15.78 10.59
CA ALA A 44 -20.38 -15.36 11.89
C ALA A 44 -20.09 -16.41 12.97
N GLU A 45 -20.20 -17.70 12.63
CA GLU A 45 -19.90 -18.82 13.54
C GLU A 45 -18.41 -19.05 13.73
N ARG A 46 -17.60 -18.84 12.68
CA ARG A 46 -16.15 -19.06 12.70
C ARG A 46 -15.44 -17.87 12.05
N PRO A 47 -14.25 -17.46 12.55
CA PRO A 47 -13.49 -16.35 11.97
C PRO A 47 -12.99 -16.64 10.54
N GLN A 48 -12.99 -17.91 10.12
CA GLN A 48 -12.57 -18.37 8.79
C GLN A 48 -13.58 -19.38 8.27
N ALA A 49 -14.07 -19.17 7.05
CA ALA A 49 -14.96 -20.09 6.35
C ALA A 49 -14.19 -20.80 5.22
N ILE A 50 -14.42 -22.09 5.05
CA ILE A 50 -13.84 -22.87 3.94
C ILE A 50 -14.73 -22.68 2.72
N VAL A 51 -14.14 -22.39 1.57
CA VAL A 51 -14.89 -22.17 0.32
C VAL A 51 -14.53 -23.18 -0.76
N ALA A 52 -13.31 -23.72 -0.73
CA ALA A 52 -12.91 -24.84 -1.56
C ALA A 52 -11.99 -25.78 -0.77
N GLU A 53 -12.25 -27.08 -0.86
CA GLU A 53 -11.43 -28.14 -0.28
C GLU A 53 -10.74 -28.93 -1.38
N LYS A 54 -9.50 -29.37 -1.12
CA LYS A 54 -8.70 -30.22 -2.02
C LYS A 54 -8.70 -29.75 -3.48
N CYS A 55 -8.59 -28.45 -3.71
CA CYS A 55 -8.59 -27.88 -5.05
C CYS A 55 -7.21 -27.97 -5.69
N THR A 56 -7.20 -27.99 -7.01
CA THR A 56 -5.98 -27.93 -7.83
C THR A 56 -5.35 -26.54 -7.78
N GLN A 57 -4.10 -26.43 -8.25
CA GLN A 57 -3.39 -25.14 -8.28
C GLN A 57 -4.15 -24.05 -9.05
N ASP A 58 -4.80 -24.40 -10.16
CA ASP A 58 -5.52 -23.45 -11.03
C ASP A 58 -6.82 -22.99 -10.38
N GLU A 59 -7.56 -23.91 -9.75
CA GLU A 59 -8.79 -23.61 -9.00
C GLU A 59 -8.51 -22.73 -7.78
N ARG A 60 -7.41 -22.99 -7.08
CA ARG A 60 -6.90 -22.17 -5.97
C ARG A 60 -6.65 -20.74 -6.43
N GLU A 61 -5.98 -20.54 -7.57
CA GLU A 61 -5.69 -19.21 -8.11
C GLU A 61 -6.98 -18.50 -8.51
N ASN A 62 -7.90 -19.19 -9.17
CA ASN A 62 -9.19 -18.63 -9.53
C ASN A 62 -10.01 -18.21 -8.29
N ALA A 63 -10.11 -19.08 -7.28
CA ALA A 63 -10.81 -18.79 -6.03
C ALA A 63 -10.14 -17.62 -5.29
N GLN A 64 -8.80 -17.57 -5.25
CA GLN A 64 -8.07 -16.46 -4.66
C GLN A 64 -8.41 -15.13 -5.35
N HIS A 65 -8.38 -15.08 -6.68
CA HIS A 65 -8.75 -13.88 -7.42
C HIS A 65 -10.21 -13.48 -7.22
N TYR A 66 -11.13 -14.45 -7.26
CA TYR A 66 -12.56 -14.22 -7.13
C TYR A 66 -12.94 -13.66 -5.76
N PHE A 67 -12.52 -14.30 -4.66
CA PHE A 67 -12.87 -13.84 -3.30
C PHE A 67 -12.11 -12.59 -2.87
N SER A 68 -10.90 -12.37 -3.40
CA SER A 68 -10.18 -11.11 -3.20
C SER A 68 -10.92 -9.94 -3.86
N TYR A 69 -11.50 -10.15 -5.06
CA TYR A 69 -12.30 -9.14 -5.74
C TYR A 69 -13.56 -8.75 -4.96
N LEU A 70 -14.18 -9.73 -4.29
CA LEU A 70 -15.35 -9.52 -3.42
C LEU A 70 -15.01 -8.79 -2.11
N GLY A 71 -13.72 -8.55 -1.84
CA GLY A 71 -13.26 -7.84 -0.66
C GLY A 71 -13.08 -8.72 0.58
N LEU A 72 -13.01 -10.04 0.41
CA LEU A 72 -12.66 -10.98 1.46
C LEU A 72 -11.15 -11.24 1.47
N ASP A 73 -10.60 -11.53 2.66
CA ASP A 73 -9.22 -11.96 2.81
C ASP A 73 -9.11 -13.47 2.59
N VAL A 74 -8.26 -13.89 1.65
CA VAL A 74 -8.14 -15.29 1.22
C VAL A 74 -6.89 -15.91 1.79
N ILE A 75 -7.05 -16.99 2.56
CA ILE A 75 -5.98 -17.76 3.17
C ILE A 75 -5.91 -19.12 2.50
N VAL A 76 -4.79 -19.43 1.87
CA VAL A 76 -4.56 -20.70 1.18
C VAL A 76 -3.69 -21.61 2.04
N ARG A 77 -4.10 -22.87 2.22
CA ARG A 77 -3.32 -23.91 2.89
C ARG A 77 -3.14 -25.11 1.98
N GLN A 78 -2.01 -25.80 2.09
CA GLN A 78 -1.85 -27.07 1.37
C GLN A 78 -2.66 -28.15 2.09
N ALA A 79 -3.54 -28.84 1.36
CA ALA A 79 -4.27 -29.98 1.88
C ALA A 79 -3.26 -31.13 2.07
N MET A 80 -3.05 -31.51 3.32
CA MET A 80 -2.27 -32.70 3.67
C MET A 80 -3.25 -33.77 4.11
N GLU A 81 -3.32 -34.87 3.35
CA GLU A 81 -4.01 -36.06 3.81
C GLU A 81 -3.07 -36.84 4.73
N LEU A 82 -3.56 -37.18 5.92
CA LEU A 82 -2.93 -38.20 6.74
C LEU A 82 -3.12 -39.52 5.99
N GLU A 83 -2.06 -40.06 5.39
CA GLU A 83 -2.07 -41.44 4.91
C GLU A 83 -2.40 -42.33 6.10
N ALA A 84 -3.60 -42.93 6.09
CA ALA A 84 -3.92 -44.01 6.99
C ALA A 84 -3.01 -45.16 6.60
N VAL A 85 -1.92 -45.31 7.35
CA VAL A 85 -1.07 -46.49 7.27
C VAL A 85 -1.95 -47.65 7.71
N GLU A 86 -2.52 -48.38 6.74
CA GLU A 86 -3.02 -49.72 6.98
C GLU A 86 -1.89 -50.47 7.69
N GLU A 87 -2.22 -51.19 8.77
CA GLU A 87 -1.29 -51.96 9.60
C GLU A 87 -0.63 -53.11 8.80
N GLU A 88 0.14 -52.79 7.77
CA GLU A 88 1.31 -53.59 7.45
C GLU A 88 2.33 -53.31 8.55
N PRO A 89 3.08 -54.33 9.04
CA PRO A 89 4.10 -54.11 10.05
C PRO A 89 5.14 -53.16 9.46
N VAL A 90 4.96 -51.87 9.76
CA VAL A 90 5.83 -50.79 9.36
C VAL A 90 7.18 -51.15 9.97
N LEU A 91 8.10 -51.64 9.14
CA LEU A 91 9.50 -51.38 9.36
C LEU A 91 9.57 -49.86 9.45
N ALA A 92 9.59 -49.33 10.68
CA ALA A 92 9.70 -47.92 10.96
C ALA A 92 10.78 -47.35 10.06
N VAL A 93 10.36 -46.70 8.97
CA VAL A 93 11.26 -45.84 8.23
C VAL A 93 11.45 -44.70 9.21
N ASN A 94 12.57 -44.77 9.95
CA ASN A 94 13.09 -43.68 10.75
C ASN A 94 13.30 -42.50 9.79
N THR A 95 12.25 -41.76 9.46
CA THR A 95 12.37 -40.39 8.97
C THR A 95 12.92 -39.63 10.15
N PRO A 96 14.22 -39.25 10.15
CA PRO A 96 14.81 -38.69 11.33
C PRO A 96 14.24 -37.29 11.54
N ASP A 97 13.97 -36.94 12.80
CA ASP A 97 13.34 -35.66 13.16
C ASP A 97 14.15 -34.48 12.59
N PRO A 98 13.48 -33.44 12.04
CA PRO A 98 14.16 -32.27 11.52
C PRO A 98 14.93 -31.55 12.63
N ILE A 99 16.18 -31.19 12.36
CA ILE A 99 17.08 -30.59 13.35
C ILE A 99 16.71 -29.10 13.51
N GLN A 100 16.46 -28.65 14.73
CA GLN A 100 16.22 -27.24 15.01
C GLN A 100 17.48 -26.58 15.57
N CYS A 101 17.87 -25.43 15.00
CA CYS A 101 19.03 -24.68 15.49
C CYS A 101 18.76 -24.09 16.89
N PRO A 102 19.60 -24.37 17.90
CA PRO A 102 19.38 -23.87 19.26
C PRO A 102 19.63 -22.36 19.42
N VAL A 103 20.20 -21.68 18.42
CA VAL A 103 20.52 -20.25 18.47
C VAL A 103 19.41 -19.41 17.83
N CYS A 104 19.08 -19.70 16.57
CA CYS A 104 18.11 -18.93 15.79
C CYS A 104 16.74 -19.61 15.61
N MET A 105 16.58 -20.82 16.16
CA MET A 105 15.35 -21.63 16.07
C MET A 105 14.89 -21.98 14.65
N THR A 106 15.73 -21.75 13.64
CA THR A 106 15.46 -22.16 12.26
C THR A 106 15.50 -23.68 12.15
N ILE A 107 14.49 -24.23 11.47
CA ILE A 107 14.41 -25.66 11.14
C ILE A 107 15.39 -25.94 10.00
N ILE A 108 16.18 -26.99 10.14
CA ILE A 108 17.23 -27.39 9.20
C ILE A 108 16.80 -28.69 8.54
N ASP A 109 16.51 -28.62 7.25
CA ASP A 109 16.03 -29.75 6.44
C ASP A 109 17.16 -30.78 6.15
N GLU A 110 18.42 -30.35 6.22
CA GLU A 110 19.60 -31.19 6.02
C GLU A 110 20.03 -31.84 7.34
N LEU A 111 19.80 -33.14 7.45
CA LEU A 111 20.09 -33.97 8.63
C LEU A 111 21.58 -34.08 9.00
N ASP A 112 22.47 -33.82 8.04
CA ASP A 112 23.93 -33.88 8.18
C ASP A 112 24.59 -32.49 8.19
N ALA A 113 23.80 -31.41 8.22
CA ALA A 113 24.33 -30.07 8.31
C ALA A 113 25.17 -29.90 9.59
N GLN A 114 26.42 -29.49 9.44
CA GLN A 114 27.31 -29.19 10.57
C GLN A 114 27.15 -27.76 11.08
N GLU A 115 26.67 -26.85 10.22
CA GLU A 115 26.54 -25.42 10.50
C GLU A 115 25.15 -24.91 10.08
N CYS A 116 24.56 -24.02 10.88
CA CYS A 116 23.32 -23.35 10.53
C CYS A 116 23.52 -22.27 9.46
N LYS A 117 22.84 -22.36 8.31
CA LYS A 117 22.92 -21.37 7.22
C LYS A 117 22.47 -19.95 7.62
N THR A 118 21.59 -19.83 8.61
CA THR A 118 21.02 -18.55 9.05
C THR A 118 21.95 -17.80 10.00
N CYS A 119 22.38 -18.46 11.08
CA CYS A 119 23.17 -17.84 12.14
C CYS A 119 24.66 -18.24 12.15
N ARG A 120 25.06 -19.17 11.27
CA ARG A 120 26.43 -19.69 11.16
C ARG A 120 26.95 -20.31 12.45
N PHE A 121 26.06 -21.03 13.14
CA PHE A 121 26.37 -21.73 14.37
C PHE A 121 26.67 -23.19 14.09
N ASP A 122 27.74 -23.72 14.70
CA ASP A 122 28.12 -25.13 14.60
C ASP A 122 27.16 -26.01 15.42
N LEU A 123 26.35 -26.82 14.74
CA LEU A 123 25.33 -27.69 15.36
C LEU A 123 25.94 -28.86 16.15
N THR A 124 27.23 -29.15 15.93
CA THR A 124 27.98 -30.15 16.70
C THR A 124 28.36 -29.64 18.09
N GLU A 125 28.38 -28.32 18.30
CA GLU A 125 28.73 -27.71 19.58
C GLU A 125 27.58 -27.85 20.59
N LYS A 126 27.80 -28.64 21.64
CA LYS A 126 26.82 -28.90 22.72
C LYS A 126 26.99 -27.99 23.95
N ASN A 127 27.93 -27.05 23.91
CA ASN A 127 28.22 -26.20 25.05
C ASN A 127 27.14 -25.13 25.23
N GLU A 128 26.41 -25.19 26.35
CA GLU A 128 25.30 -24.27 26.64
C GLU A 128 25.76 -22.81 26.72
N LEU A 129 26.96 -22.52 27.25
CA LEU A 129 27.49 -21.15 27.33
C LEU A 129 27.79 -20.57 25.94
N ALA A 130 28.28 -21.41 25.02
CA ALA A 130 28.53 -21.00 23.63
C ALA A 130 27.22 -20.70 22.90
N ILE A 131 26.20 -21.55 23.09
CA ILE A 131 24.85 -21.37 22.55
C ILE A 131 24.24 -20.06 23.05
N GLN A 132 24.29 -19.79 24.36
CA GLN A 132 23.71 -18.58 24.94
C GLN A 132 24.42 -17.31 24.44
N ARG A 133 25.76 -17.32 24.37
CA ARG A 133 26.53 -16.19 23.81
C ARG A 133 26.13 -15.92 22.36
N LYS A 134 26.09 -16.97 21.54
CA LYS A 134 25.70 -16.86 20.13
C LYS A 134 24.26 -16.40 19.95
N ARG A 135 23.36 -16.80 20.85
CA ARG A 135 21.97 -16.32 20.86
C ARG A 135 21.89 -14.83 21.14
N ILE A 136 22.64 -14.32 22.11
CA ILE A 136 22.68 -12.88 22.40
C ILE A 136 23.25 -12.11 21.20
N GLU A 137 24.37 -12.57 20.63
CA GLU A 137 24.96 -11.97 19.43
C GLU A 137 23.95 -11.91 18.26
N TRP A 138 23.22 -13.01 18.06
CA TRP A 138 22.21 -13.12 17.02
C TRP A 138 21.03 -12.17 17.26
N GLN A 139 20.52 -12.10 18.49
CA GLN A 139 19.41 -11.21 18.87
C GLN A 139 19.79 -9.74 18.67
N GLU A 140 20.98 -9.34 19.09
CA GLU A 140 21.48 -7.96 18.90
C GLU A 140 21.60 -7.62 17.41
N LYS A 141 22.17 -8.53 16.61
CA LYS A 141 22.30 -8.34 15.16
C LYS A 141 20.95 -8.15 14.48
N ILE A 142 19.97 -9.02 14.76
CA ILE A 142 18.63 -8.91 14.19
C ILE A 142 17.94 -7.63 14.63
N SER A 143 18.09 -7.25 15.91
CA SER A 143 17.51 -6.01 16.43
C SER A 143 18.07 -4.77 15.71
N PHE A 144 19.38 -4.78 15.41
CA PHE A 144 20.05 -3.70 14.71
C PHE A 144 19.62 -3.62 13.24
N GLU A 145 19.57 -4.75 12.54
CA GLU A 145 19.11 -4.81 11.14
C GLU A 145 17.66 -4.34 11.01
N HIS A 146 16.78 -4.76 11.92
CA HIS A 146 15.39 -4.30 11.96
C HIS A 146 15.30 -2.79 12.19
N LYS A 147 16.02 -2.25 13.18
CA LYS A 147 16.07 -0.80 13.42
C LYS A 147 16.52 -0.04 12.16
N LYS A 148 17.60 -0.49 11.51
CA LYS A 148 18.10 0.11 10.27
C LYS A 148 17.04 0.08 9.16
N GLN A 149 16.36 -1.04 8.95
CA GLN A 149 15.30 -1.15 7.95
C GLN A 149 14.12 -0.23 8.26
N THR A 150 13.71 -0.13 9.53
CA THR A 150 12.63 0.78 9.94
C THR A 150 12.98 2.25 9.74
N GLU A 151 14.23 2.65 10.02
CA GLU A 151 14.69 4.02 9.76
C GLU A 151 14.69 4.36 8.27
N ILE A 152 15.15 3.43 7.43
CA ILE A 152 15.13 3.61 5.96
C ILE A 152 13.69 3.73 5.46
N ALA A 153 12.80 2.83 5.90
CA ALA A 153 11.40 2.86 5.51
C ALA A 153 10.71 4.17 5.94
N HIS A 154 11.01 4.66 7.14
CA HIS A 154 10.49 5.93 7.63
C HIS A 154 10.98 7.12 6.81
N LYS A 155 12.28 7.19 6.48
CA LYS A 155 12.85 8.26 5.63
C LYS A 155 12.20 8.28 4.24
N LEU A 156 12.09 7.12 3.60
CA LEU A 156 11.45 6.98 2.29
C LEU A 156 9.98 7.42 2.31
N LYS A 157 9.25 7.05 3.36
CA LYS A 157 7.86 7.47 3.54
C LYS A 157 7.76 8.99 3.69
N TYR A 158 8.61 9.58 4.53
CA TYR A 158 8.63 11.02 4.75
C TYR A 158 8.95 11.80 3.47
N GLU A 159 9.94 11.34 2.69
CA GLU A 159 10.30 11.95 1.41
C GLU A 159 9.12 11.90 0.41
N ARG A 160 8.47 10.75 0.30
CA ARG A 160 7.28 10.57 -0.56
C ARG A 160 6.14 11.52 -0.16
N GLU A 161 5.87 11.67 1.13
CA GLU A 161 4.84 12.60 1.62
C GLU A 161 5.18 14.06 1.30
N GLN A 162 6.46 14.44 1.36
CA GLN A 162 6.91 15.79 0.99
C GLN A 162 6.76 16.06 -0.51
N GLU A 163 7.11 15.09 -1.34
CA GLU A 163 6.92 15.17 -2.80
C GLU A 163 5.45 15.25 -3.16
N GLU A 164 4.61 14.41 -2.57
CA GLU A 164 3.16 14.43 -2.78
C GLU A 164 2.55 15.76 -2.35
N LYS A 165 2.96 16.32 -1.20
CA LYS A 165 2.52 17.66 -0.76
C LYS A 165 2.92 18.73 -1.75
N LYS A 166 4.14 18.68 -2.31
CA LYS A 166 4.59 19.63 -3.34
C LYS A 166 3.78 19.48 -4.63
N LEU A 167 3.52 18.26 -5.07
CA LEU A 167 2.70 17.97 -6.25
C LEU A 167 1.25 18.44 -6.06
N ARG A 168 0.63 18.11 -4.93
CA ARG A 168 -0.73 18.56 -4.58
C ARG A 168 -0.85 20.09 -4.57
N LYS A 169 0.18 20.80 -4.09
CA LYS A 169 0.22 22.26 -4.13
C LYS A 169 0.31 22.80 -5.56
N LYS A 170 1.17 22.20 -6.41
CA LYS A 170 1.28 22.59 -7.82
C LYS A 170 -0.03 22.36 -8.57
N ILE A 171 -0.62 21.17 -8.42
CA ILE A 171 -1.92 20.82 -9.03
C ILE A 171 -3.00 21.80 -8.57
N ARG A 172 -3.08 22.11 -7.28
CA ARG A 172 -4.05 23.10 -6.78
C ARG A 172 -3.83 24.47 -7.39
N ALA A 173 -2.59 24.94 -7.48
CA ALA A 173 -2.29 26.24 -8.08
C ALA A 173 -2.65 26.28 -9.58
N GLU A 174 -2.39 25.20 -10.30
CA GLU A 174 -2.74 25.05 -11.72
C GLU A 174 -4.25 25.02 -11.95
N LEU A 175 -4.98 24.24 -11.15
CA LEU A 175 -6.45 24.21 -11.18
C LEU A 175 -7.06 25.57 -10.82
N GLU A 176 -6.52 26.25 -9.81
CA GLU A 176 -6.95 27.61 -9.46
C GLU A 176 -6.68 28.61 -10.58
N SER A 177 -5.56 28.49 -11.31
CA SER A 177 -5.30 29.35 -12.48
C SER A 177 -6.27 29.06 -13.62
N GLN A 178 -6.51 27.80 -13.95
CA GLN A 178 -7.49 27.41 -14.99
C GLN A 178 -8.89 27.90 -14.64
N LEU A 179 -9.32 27.75 -13.37
CA LEU A 179 -10.62 28.23 -12.92
C LEU A 179 -10.72 29.76 -13.03
N ARG A 180 -9.65 30.51 -12.72
CA ARG A 180 -9.63 31.98 -12.89
C ARG A 180 -9.72 32.38 -14.36
N GLU A 181 -9.05 31.65 -15.25
CA GLU A 181 -9.15 31.84 -16.71
C GLU A 181 -10.59 31.61 -17.20
N GLU A 182 -11.23 30.51 -16.79
CA GLU A 182 -12.62 30.18 -17.13
C GLU A 182 -13.62 31.24 -16.61
N LEU A 183 -13.41 31.76 -15.41
CA LEU A 183 -14.21 32.84 -14.83
C LEU A 183 -13.94 34.21 -15.45
N GLY A 184 -13.01 34.32 -16.42
CA GLY A 184 -12.64 35.57 -17.08
C GLY A 184 -11.90 36.56 -16.18
N GLN A 185 -11.45 36.12 -15.00
CA GLN A 185 -10.71 36.93 -14.02
C GLN A 185 -9.21 36.90 -14.31
N ASN A 186 -8.82 37.19 -15.55
CA ASN A 186 -7.43 37.14 -15.95
C ASN A 186 -6.67 38.38 -15.42
N PRO A 187 -5.72 38.20 -14.48
CA PRO A 187 -5.00 39.31 -13.86
C PRO A 187 -4.15 40.07 -14.88
N GLU A 188 -3.66 39.39 -15.94
CA GLU A 188 -2.93 40.05 -17.03
C GLU A 188 -3.84 40.98 -17.84
N LEU A 189 -5.05 40.54 -18.16
CA LEU A 189 -6.02 41.39 -18.87
C LEU A 189 -6.43 42.58 -18.00
N ALA A 190 -6.65 42.36 -16.69
CA ALA A 190 -6.94 43.43 -15.73
C ALA A 190 -5.78 44.44 -15.60
N ALA A 191 -4.53 43.96 -15.52
CA ALA A 191 -3.34 44.80 -15.44
C ALA A 191 -3.11 45.62 -16.73
N LEU A 192 -3.28 45.00 -17.90
CA LEU A 192 -3.20 45.69 -19.19
C LEU A 192 -4.30 46.75 -19.34
N ALA A 193 -5.53 46.44 -18.93
CA ALA A 193 -6.64 47.39 -18.95
C ALA A 193 -6.37 48.57 -18.00
N ALA A 194 -5.87 48.32 -16.79
CA ALA A 194 -5.49 49.36 -15.84
C ALA A 194 -4.39 50.28 -16.39
N ARG A 195 -3.36 49.72 -17.03
CA ARG A 195 -2.25 50.48 -17.64
C ARG A 195 -2.70 51.34 -18.83
N LYS A 196 -3.59 50.82 -19.68
CA LYS A 196 -4.21 51.61 -20.76
C LYS A 196 -5.07 52.74 -20.22
N LYS A 197 -5.85 52.47 -19.16
CA LYS A 197 -6.70 53.48 -18.51
C LYS A 197 -5.87 54.60 -17.88
N THR A 198 -4.78 54.29 -17.18
CA THR A 198 -3.89 55.31 -16.63
C THR A 198 -3.22 56.13 -17.73
N GLN A 199 -2.74 55.51 -18.81
CA GLN A 199 -2.17 56.23 -19.94
C GLN A 199 -3.18 57.16 -20.61
N PHE A 200 -4.42 56.70 -20.82
CA PHE A 200 -5.49 57.53 -21.38
C PHE A 200 -5.81 58.73 -20.48
N LEU A 201 -5.96 58.52 -19.16
CA LEU A 201 -6.21 59.61 -18.20
C LEU A 201 -5.07 60.64 -18.21
N LEU A 202 -3.82 60.20 -18.32
CA LEU A 202 -2.66 61.08 -18.39
C LEU A 202 -2.68 61.93 -19.67
N THR A 203 -3.00 61.33 -20.82
CA THR A 203 -3.14 62.07 -22.09
C THR A 203 -4.27 63.09 -22.03
N MET A 204 -5.43 62.72 -21.47
CA MET A 204 -6.57 63.64 -21.33
C MET A 204 -6.26 64.80 -20.39
N ALA A 205 -5.53 64.56 -19.29
CA ALA A 205 -5.10 65.62 -18.39
C ALA A 205 -4.17 66.63 -19.08
N ILE A 206 -3.23 66.16 -19.91
CA ILE A 206 -2.33 67.04 -20.68
C ILE A 206 -3.13 67.89 -21.68
N VAL A 207 -4.04 67.28 -22.45
CA VAL A 207 -4.87 68.00 -23.42
C VAL A 207 -5.72 69.06 -22.71
N PHE A 208 -6.32 68.72 -21.58
CA PHE A 208 -7.13 69.66 -20.80
C PHE A 208 -6.30 70.83 -20.26
N ALA A 209 -5.07 70.58 -19.80
CA ALA A 209 -4.16 71.63 -19.36
C ALA A 209 -3.80 72.60 -20.50
N VAL A 210 -3.51 72.07 -21.69
CA VAL A 210 -3.21 72.90 -22.88
C VAL A 210 -4.41 73.75 -23.28
N LEU A 211 -5.62 73.17 -23.33
CA LEU A 211 -6.84 73.91 -23.64
C LEU A 211 -7.14 75.01 -22.60
N SER A 212 -6.90 74.72 -21.33
CA SER A 212 -7.09 75.69 -20.25
C SER A 212 -6.11 76.87 -20.38
N LEU A 213 -4.85 76.60 -20.72
CA LEU A 213 -3.85 77.65 -20.98
C LEU A 213 -4.21 78.50 -22.21
N LEU A 214 -4.69 77.87 -23.29
CA LEU A 214 -5.15 78.59 -24.49
C LEU A 214 -6.38 79.47 -24.19
N ALA A 215 -7.33 78.97 -23.39
CA ALA A 215 -8.50 79.73 -22.99
C ALA A 215 -8.13 80.92 -22.09
N LEU A 216 -7.23 80.72 -21.12
CA LEU A 216 -6.71 81.81 -20.27
C LEU A 216 -5.94 82.85 -21.11
N GLY A 217 -5.13 82.41 -22.07
CA GLY A 217 -4.43 83.29 -23.00
C GLY A 217 -5.38 84.10 -23.89
N TYR A 218 -6.44 83.47 -24.40
CA TYR A 218 -7.47 84.15 -25.19
C TYR A 218 -8.25 85.18 -24.37
N ILE A 219 -8.60 84.86 -23.12
CA ILE A 219 -9.28 85.80 -22.21
C ILE A 219 -8.34 86.97 -21.89
N ALA A 220 -7.08 86.71 -21.56
CA ALA A 220 -6.11 87.77 -21.30
C ALA A 220 -5.94 88.71 -22.51
N ALA A 221 -5.84 88.17 -23.73
CA ALA A 221 -5.73 88.95 -24.97
C ALA A 221 -7.01 89.71 -25.36
N LYS A 222 -8.16 89.38 -24.76
CA LYS A 222 -9.43 90.08 -25.00
C LYS A 222 -9.66 91.24 -24.01
N PHE A 223 -9.06 91.16 -22.82
CA PHE A 223 -9.20 92.15 -21.76
C PHE A 223 -8.02 93.12 -21.65
N PHE A 224 -6.94 92.89 -22.39
CA PHE A 224 -5.79 93.80 -22.60
C PHE A 224 -5.78 94.29 -24.04
#